data_AF-A0A0N9HUI3-F1
#
_entry.id   AF-A0A0N9HUI3-F1
#
_cell.length_a   1.000
_cell.length_b   1.000
_cell.length_c   1.000
_cell.angle_alpha   90.00
_cell.angle_beta   90.00
_cell.angle_gamma   90.00
#
_symmetry.space_group_name_H-M   'P 1'
#
loop_
_entity.id
_entity.type
_entity.pdbx_description
1 polymer ?
#
loop_
_entity_poly.entity_id
_entity_poly.type
_entity_poly.pdbx_seq_one_letter_code
_entity_poly.pdbx_strand_id
1 'polypeptide(L)'
;MTSAVAIAGGATLGWNVLVANADQEFDETYGGRRINGKADLLFIDGDLVHVMRNADGTYTTSINHYESFTSLRDAAERAVDTLGGLRPVVHAH
;
A
#
# COMPACT_ATOMS: atom_id res chain seq x y z
N MET A 1 -48.21 -6.76 19.04
CA MET A 1 -48.33 -7.17 17.63
C MET A 1 -47.01 -6.80 16.96
N THR A 2 -46.02 -7.70 16.92
CA THR A 2 -45.62 -8.52 15.74
C THR A 2 -45.25 -7.63 14.53
N SER A 3 -44.03 -7.61 13.98
CA SER A 3 -43.00 -8.65 13.90
C SER A 3 -41.59 -8.06 13.70
N ALA A 4 -40.60 -8.76 14.24
CA ALA A 4 -39.19 -8.69 13.87
C ALA A 4 -38.92 -9.59 12.64
N VAL A 5 -37.98 -9.18 11.78
CA VAL A 5 -37.34 -10.09 10.81
C VAL A 5 -35.88 -10.22 11.20
N ALA A 6 -35.53 -11.42 11.66
CA ALA A 6 -34.17 -11.90 11.79
C ALA A 6 -33.71 -12.42 10.42
N ILE A 7 -32.50 -12.07 10.00
CA ILE A 7 -31.78 -12.83 8.96
C ILE A 7 -30.70 -13.63 9.68
N ALA A 8 -30.97 -14.91 9.85
CA ALA A 8 -30.04 -15.90 10.32
C ALA A 8 -29.34 -16.56 9.12
N GLY A 9 -28.01 -16.67 9.22
CA GLY A 9 -27.26 -17.82 8.73
C GLY A 9 -27.07 -17.99 7.22
N GLY A 10 -25.87 -17.64 6.75
CA GLY A 10 -25.31 -18.12 5.50
C GLY A 10 -23.79 -18.14 5.58
N ALA A 11 -23.23 -19.13 6.28
CA ALA A 11 -21.80 -19.39 6.26
C ALA A 11 -21.40 -19.96 4.89
N THR A 12 -20.85 -19.11 4.02
CA THR A 12 -20.07 -19.58 2.87
C THR A 12 -18.61 -19.76 3.34
N LEU A 13 -18.29 -21.00 3.70
CA LEU A 13 -16.91 -21.49 3.72
C LEU A 13 -16.41 -21.53 2.26
N GLY A 14 -15.88 -20.40 1.80
CA GLY A 14 -15.10 -20.30 0.58
C GLY A 14 -13.74 -19.70 0.93
N TRP A 15 -12.68 -20.49 0.82
CA TRP A 15 -11.28 -20.11 1.07
C TRP A 15 -10.71 -19.03 0.13
N ASN A 16 -11.54 -18.17 -0.47
CA ASN A 16 -11.13 -17.18 -1.48
C ASN A 16 -11.61 -15.75 -1.18
N VAL A 17 -11.78 -15.37 0.10
CA VAL A 17 -11.98 -13.96 0.51
C VAL A 17 -10.70 -13.38 1.17
N LEU A 18 -9.55 -13.99 0.91
CA LEU A 18 -8.25 -13.64 1.51
C LEU A 18 -7.15 -13.51 0.44
N VAL A 19 -7.33 -12.61 -0.52
CA VAL A 19 -6.24 -11.78 -1.04
C VAL A 19 -6.86 -10.41 -1.31
N ALA A 20 -6.99 -9.62 -0.25
CA ALA A 20 -7.43 -8.25 -0.34
C ALA A 20 -6.40 -7.45 -1.17
N ASN A 21 -6.91 -6.77 -2.20
CA ASN A 21 -6.28 -5.66 -2.92
C ASN A 21 -4.91 -5.96 -3.54
N ALA A 22 -4.92 -6.52 -4.75
CA ALA A 22 -3.85 -6.23 -5.69
C ALA A 22 -3.76 -4.70 -5.86
N ASP A 23 -2.75 -4.10 -5.25
CA ASP A 23 -2.19 -2.77 -5.48
C ASP A 23 -3.09 -1.83 -6.28
N GLN A 24 -4.08 -1.25 -5.60
CA GLN A 24 -4.96 -0.28 -6.20
C GLN A 24 -4.09 0.89 -6.68
N GLU A 25 -4.01 1.04 -8.00
CA GLU A 25 -3.29 2.14 -8.63
C GLU A 25 -3.72 3.45 -7.97
N PHE A 26 -2.75 4.22 -7.49
CA PHE A 26 -3.02 5.50 -6.86
C PHE A 26 -2.09 6.56 -7.44
N ASP A 27 -2.60 7.80 -7.46
CA ASP A 27 -1.87 9.00 -7.86
C ASP A 27 -2.50 10.18 -7.12
N GLU A 28 -1.79 10.68 -6.11
CA GLU A 28 -2.31 11.71 -5.21
C GLU A 28 -1.18 12.60 -4.68
N THR A 29 -1.53 13.56 -3.85
CA THR A 29 -0.58 14.45 -3.18
C THR A 29 -0.62 14.22 -1.69
N TYR A 30 0.54 13.92 -1.11
CA TYR A 30 0.74 13.74 0.32
C TYR A 30 1.88 14.64 0.80
N GLY A 31 1.67 15.40 1.88
CA GLY A 31 2.71 16.31 2.41
C GLY A 31 3.20 17.36 1.39
N GLY A 32 2.39 17.71 0.38
CA GLY A 32 2.78 18.60 -0.72
C GLY A 32 3.63 17.96 -1.81
N ARG A 33 3.82 16.64 -1.78
CA ARG A 33 4.58 15.85 -2.75
C ARG A 33 3.65 14.91 -3.51
N ARG A 34 3.90 14.71 -4.80
CA ARG A 34 3.10 13.78 -5.59
C ARG A 34 3.58 12.36 -5.30
N ILE A 35 2.66 11.47 -4.95
CA ILE A 35 2.93 10.05 -4.75
C ILE A 35 2.05 9.24 -5.69
N ASN A 36 2.61 8.21 -6.32
CA ASN A 36 1.84 7.28 -7.14
C ASN A 36 2.44 5.88 -7.11
N GLY A 37 1.60 4.86 -7.27
CA GLY A 37 2.07 3.49 -7.26
C GLY A 37 1.13 2.50 -7.93
N LYS A 38 1.70 1.39 -8.40
CA LYS A 38 1.02 0.33 -9.16
C LYS A 38 1.84 -0.97 -9.16
N ALA A 39 1.23 -2.07 -8.72
CA ALA A 39 1.78 -3.44 -8.85
C ALA A 39 3.26 -3.59 -8.43
N ASP A 40 3.68 -2.96 -7.33
CA ASP A 40 5.06 -2.85 -6.79
C ASP A 40 5.93 -1.69 -7.30
N LEU A 41 5.45 -0.88 -8.24
CA LEU A 41 6.12 0.38 -8.59
C LEU A 41 5.63 1.51 -7.68
N LEU A 42 6.57 2.30 -7.16
CA LEU A 42 6.30 3.47 -6.32
C LEU A 42 7.16 4.65 -6.80
N PHE A 43 6.54 5.82 -6.98
CA PHE A 43 7.26 7.06 -7.27
C PHE A 43 6.86 8.19 -6.32
N ILE A 44 7.83 9.06 -6.05
CA ILE A 44 7.66 10.29 -5.28
C ILE A 44 8.20 11.44 -6.14
N ASP A 45 7.33 12.39 -6.50
CA ASP A 45 7.62 13.50 -7.41
C ASP A 45 8.22 13.06 -8.77
N GLY A 46 7.87 11.84 -9.19
CA GLY A 46 8.37 11.20 -10.42
C GLY A 46 9.67 10.38 -10.24
N ASP A 47 10.31 10.45 -9.07
CA ASP A 47 11.52 9.68 -8.77
C ASP A 47 11.15 8.28 -8.24
N LEU A 48 11.73 7.22 -8.85
CA LEU A 48 11.43 5.84 -8.49
C LEU A 48 11.97 5.51 -7.09
N VAL A 49 11.13 4.90 -6.26
CA VAL A 49 11.51 4.31 -4.98
C VAL A 49 11.45 2.78 -5.12
N HIS A 50 12.56 2.10 -4.85
CA HIS A 50 12.57 0.64 -4.90
C HIS A 50 11.68 0.07 -3.78
N VAL A 51 10.75 -0.80 -4.14
CA VAL A 51 9.84 -1.53 -3.24
C VAL A 51 10.19 -3.00 -3.28
N MET A 52 10.15 -3.64 -2.12
CA MET A 52 10.24 -5.09 -1.99
C MET A 52 8.96 -5.61 -1.37
N ARG A 53 8.32 -6.56 -2.06
CA ARG A 53 7.16 -7.27 -1.54
C ARG A 53 7.63 -8.46 -0.70
N ASN A 54 7.22 -8.47 0.56
CA ASN A 54 7.57 -9.50 1.53
C ASN A 54 6.76 -10.78 1.29
N ALA A 55 7.22 -11.89 1.86
CA ALA A 55 6.57 -13.21 1.73
C ALA A 55 5.16 -13.24 2.35
N ASP A 56 4.89 -12.39 3.33
CA ASP A 56 3.58 -12.22 3.97
C ASP A 56 2.65 -11.26 3.20
N GLY A 57 3.12 -10.71 2.07
CA GLY A 57 2.36 -9.78 1.23
C GLY A 57 2.46 -8.31 1.65
N THR A 58 3.21 -7.98 2.70
CA THR A 58 3.51 -6.59 3.07
C THR A 58 4.59 -5.98 2.17
N TYR A 59 4.78 -4.66 2.26
CA TYR A 59 5.74 -3.90 1.47
C TYR A 59 6.82 -3.30 2.37
N THR A 60 8.05 -3.27 1.88
CA THR A 60 9.14 -2.45 2.42
C THR A 60 9.71 -1.58 1.31
N THR A 61 10.30 -0.43 1.64
CA THR A 61 10.93 0.45 0.65
C THR A 61 12.43 0.55 0.88
N SER A 62 13.19 0.96 -0.14
CA SER A 62 14.62 1.28 0.02
C SER A 62 14.90 2.38 1.05
N ILE A 63 13.92 3.24 1.34
CA ILE A 63 14.02 4.33 2.33
C ILE A 63 13.68 3.82 3.73
N ASN A 64 12.65 2.98 3.86
CA ASN A 64 12.14 2.42 5.11
C ASN A 64 12.26 0.88 5.09
N HIS A 65 13.49 0.37 4.94
CA HIS A 65 13.72 -1.05 4.65
C HIS A 65 13.33 -2.01 5.79
N TYR A 66 13.38 -1.54 7.02
CA TYR A 66 13.08 -2.34 8.22
C TYR A 66 11.68 -2.09 8.78
N GLU A 67 10.80 -1.47 8.00
CA GLU A 67 9.43 -1.15 8.37
C GLU A 67 8.49 -1.77 7.32
N SER A 68 7.51 -2.56 7.76
CA SER A 68 6.59 -3.29 6.88
C SER A 68 5.22 -2.61 6.83
N PHE A 69 4.71 -2.43 5.61
CA PHE A 69 3.45 -1.72 5.34
C PHE A 69 2.42 -2.65 4.71
N THR A 70 1.15 -2.46 5.06
CA THR A 70 0.03 -3.25 4.52
C THR A 70 -0.42 -2.79 3.14
N SER A 71 0.03 -1.62 2.68
CA SER A 71 -0.27 -1.09 1.35
C SER A 71 0.88 -0.27 0.77
N LEU A 72 0.94 -0.14 -0.55
CA LEU A 72 1.88 0.76 -1.23
C LEU A 72 1.65 2.23 -0.89
N ARG A 73 0.41 2.64 -0.59
CA ARG A 73 0.09 4.01 -0.16
C ARG A 73 0.74 4.31 1.19
N ASP A 74 0.56 3.45 2.18
CA ASP A 74 1.16 3.64 3.52
C ASP A 74 2.70 3.72 3.42
N ALA A 75 3.29 2.86 2.59
CA ALA A 75 4.72 2.88 2.30
C ALA A 75 5.17 4.21 1.65
N ALA A 76 4.36 4.76 0.74
CA ALA A 76 4.64 6.03 0.06
C ALA A 76 4.60 7.22 1.02
N GLU A 77 3.54 7.32 1.83
CA GLU A 77 3.36 8.37 2.83
C GLU A 77 4.51 8.35 3.84
N ARG A 78 4.84 7.16 4.35
CA ARG A 78 5.95 6.99 5.29
C ARG A 78 7.31 7.32 4.68
N ALA A 79 7.52 7.02 3.40
CA ALA A 79 8.72 7.41 2.67
C ALA A 79 8.82 8.93 2.50
N VAL A 80 7.70 9.62 2.19
CA VAL A 80 7.64 11.09 2.16
C VAL A 80 8.02 11.67 3.51
N ASP A 81 7.45 11.16 4.60
CA ASP A 81 7.77 11.61 5.95
C ASP A 81 9.25 11.43 6.30
N THR A 82 9.84 10.30 5.88
CA THR A 82 11.25 9.99 6.14
C THR A 82 12.20 10.86 5.33
N LEU A 83 11.86 11.16 4.07
CA LEU A 83 12.65 12.03 3.21
C LEU A 83 12.55 13.50 3.61
N GLY A 84 11.41 13.93 4.13
CA GLY A 84 11.07 15.35 4.27
C GLY A 84 11.22 16.06 2.92
N GLY A 85 12.12 17.05 2.87
CA GLY A 85 12.42 17.82 1.65
C GLY A 85 13.42 17.18 0.68
N LEU A 86 13.96 15.99 0.98
CA LEU A 86 14.93 15.32 0.11
C LEU A 86 14.25 14.53 -1.02
N ARG A 87 15.00 14.26 -2.09
CA ARG A 87 14.55 13.43 -3.21
C ARG A 87 15.16 12.02 -3.16
N PRO A 88 14.41 10.98 -3.55
CA PRO A 88 14.98 9.66 -3.82
C PRO A 88 16.06 9.76 -4.90
N VAL A 89 17.15 9.02 -4.73
CA VAL A 89 18.16 8.85 -5.78
C VAL A 89 18.12 7.41 -6.25
N VAL A 90 17.77 7.22 -7.53
CA VAL A 90 17.75 5.91 -8.15
C VAL A 90 19.19 5.45 -8.36
N HIS A 91 19.55 4.33 -7.74
CA HIS A 91 20.80 3.64 -8.02
C HIS A 91 20.53 2.58 -9.08
N ALA A 92 21.01 2.79 -10.29
CA ALA A 92 21.02 1.77 -11.32
C ALA A 92 22.13 0.76 -11.00
N HIS A 93 21.74 -0.50 -10.78
CA HIS A 93 22.65 -1.64 -10.70
C HIS A 93 22.47 -2.52 -11.94
#